data_AF-A0A964PSB3-F1
#
_entry.id   AF-A0A964PSB3-F1
#
_cell.length_a   1.000
_cell.length_b   1.000
_cell.length_c   1.000
_cell.angle_alpha   90.00
_cell.angle_beta   90.00
_cell.angle_gamma   90.00
#
_symmetry.space_group_name_H-M   'P 1'
#
loop_
_entity.id
_entity.type
_entity.pdbx_description
1 polymer ?
#
loop_
_entity_poly.entity_id
_entity_poly.type
_entity_poly.pdbx_seq_one_letter_code
_entity_poly.pdbx_strand_id
1 'polypeptide(L)'
;MSDERLLLTDRTTPLMIAEISCNHMRQRDVLDASVAAAFAAKADVVKLQSSEPDCLTRDFCGDEFIVRSPDSPWDGMHLYRLYERTCTPISWPVEVIVAERQQGRVVFSTPFSPRMVEWLETSAAPLLYKVSSIDWNYLELMHACLRTGKPVLVSLVQPSVQWPILQAHGCGGIVPMYCVSMYPSNPRDFNMSELEFLARECPRAFGLSDHSVTPSLSALAVAHGATIIERHFKLNDDIVSDDAHFSANPETFAELVKVCRDVSTARQSRSDRTTIPVGRSIYVDKDVDAGAEITQDALCVIRPGGGLDPTQMARIIGTRARVRLSRGTRLEEDHFGK
;
A
#
# COMPACT_ATOMS: atom_id res chain seq x y z
N MET A 1 -0.86 12.52 17.80
CA MET A 1 -0.20 11.20 17.59
C MET A 1 1.29 11.46 17.58
N SER A 2 2.11 10.66 18.27
CA SER A 2 3.58 10.83 18.19
C SER A 2 4.09 10.44 16.79
N ASP A 3 5.09 11.17 16.29
CA ASP A 3 5.59 11.15 14.90
C ASP A 3 5.96 9.75 14.37
N GLU A 4 6.51 8.87 15.21
CA GLU A 4 6.87 7.50 14.80
C GLU A 4 5.66 6.58 14.54
N ARG A 5 4.48 6.88 15.10
CA ARG A 5 3.29 6.00 14.98
C ARG A 5 2.66 6.04 13.59
N LEU A 6 2.86 7.10 12.82
CA LEU A 6 2.18 7.28 11.53
C LEU A 6 2.61 6.20 10.51
N LEU A 7 3.89 5.80 10.55
CA LEU A 7 4.54 5.02 9.49
C LEU A 7 5.19 3.70 9.94
N LEU A 8 5.62 3.59 11.21
CA LEU A 8 6.50 2.49 11.66
C LEU A 8 5.86 1.51 12.65
N THR A 9 4.58 1.70 12.99
CA THR A 9 3.83 0.70 13.76
C THR A 9 3.31 -0.38 12.81
N ASP A 10 3.15 -1.60 13.30
CA ASP A 10 2.65 -2.79 12.59
C ASP A 10 1.27 -2.53 11.96
N ARG A 11 1.27 -1.78 10.84
CA ARG A 11 0.06 -1.31 10.18
C ARG A 11 -0.51 -2.49 9.45
N THR A 12 -1.48 -3.10 10.12
CA THR A 12 -2.41 -4.02 9.50
C THR A 12 -3.11 -3.35 8.32
N THR A 13 -3.48 -2.08 8.47
CA THR A 13 -4.19 -1.29 7.44
C THR A 13 -3.24 -0.34 6.71
N PRO A 14 -3.18 -0.37 5.36
CA PRO A 14 -2.27 0.48 4.59
C PRO A 14 -2.58 1.96 4.82
N LEU A 15 -1.54 2.78 4.89
CA LEU A 15 -1.60 4.24 4.88
C LEU A 15 -1.86 4.72 3.47
N MET A 16 -2.93 5.48 3.28
CA MET A 16 -3.34 5.99 1.97
C MET A 16 -2.95 7.47 1.83
N ILE A 17 -2.07 7.78 0.88
CA ILE A 17 -1.56 9.13 0.59
C ILE A 17 -2.20 9.65 -0.70
N ALA A 18 -2.89 10.78 -0.60
CA ALA A 18 -3.37 11.54 -1.74
C ALA A 18 -2.34 12.62 -2.12
N GLU A 19 -1.72 12.49 -3.29
CA GLU A 19 -0.74 13.45 -3.81
C GLU A 19 -1.41 14.50 -4.68
N ILE A 20 -1.42 15.78 -4.27
CA ILE A 20 -2.07 16.83 -5.07
C ILE A 20 -1.23 17.24 -6.28
N SER A 21 0.11 17.24 -6.15
CA SER A 21 1.03 17.72 -7.19
C SER A 21 0.59 19.09 -7.73
N CYS A 22 0.60 19.29 -9.06
CA CYS A 22 0.18 20.50 -9.75
C CYS A 22 -1.34 20.55 -10.06
N ASN A 23 -2.15 19.60 -9.59
CA ASN A 23 -3.61 19.53 -9.87
C ASN A 23 -4.40 20.69 -9.27
N HIS A 24 -3.81 21.47 -8.39
CA HIS A 24 -4.39 22.72 -7.91
C HIS A 24 -4.40 23.83 -8.99
N MET A 25 -3.73 23.65 -10.15
CA MET A 25 -3.72 24.61 -11.28
C MET A 25 -3.34 26.05 -10.88
N ARG A 26 -2.50 26.19 -9.83
CA ARG A 26 -2.17 27.47 -9.18
C ARG A 26 -3.40 28.29 -8.72
N GLN A 27 -4.48 27.62 -8.34
CA GLN A 27 -5.69 28.21 -7.76
C GLN A 27 -5.84 27.72 -6.30
N ARG A 28 -5.89 28.66 -5.34
CA ARG A 28 -5.82 28.33 -3.90
C ARG A 28 -7.09 27.65 -3.41
N ASP A 29 -8.23 28.15 -3.86
CA ASP A 29 -9.54 27.55 -3.63
C ASP A 29 -9.60 26.11 -4.15
N VAL A 30 -9.01 25.82 -5.31
CA VAL A 30 -8.89 24.45 -5.84
C VAL A 30 -8.00 23.59 -4.95
N LEU A 31 -6.86 24.10 -4.46
CA LEU A 31 -5.99 23.38 -3.51
C LEU A 31 -6.75 23.03 -2.23
N ASP A 32 -7.37 24.01 -1.58
CA ASP A 32 -8.07 23.82 -0.31
C ASP A 32 -9.24 22.84 -0.46
N ALA A 33 -9.99 22.95 -1.57
CA ALA A 33 -11.05 22.00 -1.90
C ALA A 33 -10.49 20.59 -2.17
N SER A 34 -9.35 20.47 -2.85
CA SER A 34 -8.72 19.17 -3.12
C SER A 34 -8.27 18.47 -1.84
N VAL A 35 -7.68 19.21 -0.90
CA VAL A 35 -7.28 18.68 0.41
C VAL A 35 -8.50 18.18 1.19
N ALA A 36 -9.57 18.98 1.25
CA ALA A 36 -10.81 18.58 1.91
C ALA A 36 -11.44 17.33 1.25
N ALA A 37 -11.48 17.30 -0.08
CA ALA A 37 -12.04 16.17 -0.84
C ALA A 37 -11.21 14.89 -0.66
N ALA A 38 -9.88 14.97 -0.60
CA ALA A 38 -9.01 13.82 -0.37
C ALA A 38 -9.28 13.16 1.00
N PHE A 39 -9.41 13.96 2.07
CA PHE A 39 -9.79 13.44 3.38
C PHE A 39 -11.22 12.88 3.41
N ALA A 40 -12.17 13.52 2.71
CA ALA A 40 -13.53 12.99 2.55
C ALA A 40 -13.52 11.63 1.84
N ALA A 41 -12.64 11.46 0.84
CA ALA A 41 -12.35 10.21 0.12
C ALA A 41 -11.50 9.21 0.92
N LYS A 42 -11.33 9.43 2.23
CA LYS A 42 -10.66 8.51 3.18
C LYS A 42 -9.14 8.40 3.01
N ALA A 43 -8.49 9.37 2.38
CA ALA A 43 -7.03 9.53 2.52
C ALA A 43 -6.66 9.66 4.01
N ASP A 44 -5.58 8.99 4.41
CA ASP A 44 -5.05 9.12 5.76
C ASP A 44 -4.16 10.37 5.87
N VAL A 45 -3.47 10.71 4.76
CA VAL A 45 -2.53 11.81 4.65
C VAL A 45 -2.66 12.45 3.26
N VAL A 46 -2.50 13.77 3.18
CA VAL A 46 -2.38 14.49 1.91
C VAL A 46 -0.94 14.98 1.72
N LYS A 47 -0.40 14.84 0.51
CA LYS A 47 0.93 15.29 0.14
C LYS A 47 0.86 16.44 -0.87
N LEU A 48 1.69 17.44 -0.62
CA LEU A 48 1.94 18.60 -1.48
C LEU A 48 3.40 18.59 -1.96
N GLN A 49 3.77 19.59 -2.74
CA GLN A 49 5.14 19.79 -3.22
C GLN A 49 5.66 21.16 -2.80
N SER A 50 6.92 21.21 -2.36
CA SER A 50 7.61 22.44 -1.96
C SER A 50 8.88 22.58 -2.77
N SER A 51 8.76 23.27 -3.90
CA SER A 51 9.83 23.55 -4.83
C SER A 51 9.77 24.98 -5.33
N GLU A 52 10.95 25.50 -5.64
CA GLU A 52 11.14 26.59 -6.58
C GLU A 52 11.81 25.99 -7.83
N PRO A 53 11.67 26.57 -9.04
CA PRO A 53 12.37 26.07 -10.23
C PRO A 53 13.87 25.87 -10.00
N ASP A 54 14.48 26.81 -9.27
CA ASP A 54 15.90 26.81 -8.86
C ASP A 54 16.32 25.61 -7.97
N CYS A 55 15.37 24.89 -7.37
CA CYS A 55 15.64 23.65 -6.65
C CYS A 55 15.80 22.45 -7.59
N LEU A 56 15.18 22.52 -8.77
CA LEU A 56 15.03 21.40 -9.70
C LEU A 56 15.91 21.55 -10.95
N THR A 57 16.13 22.79 -11.39
CA THR A 57 16.90 23.12 -12.58
C THR A 57 17.42 24.55 -12.49
N ARG A 58 18.10 25.01 -13.53
CA ARG A 58 18.57 26.40 -13.66
C ARG A 58 18.15 26.92 -15.03
N ASP A 59 17.97 28.24 -15.14
CA ASP A 59 17.67 28.89 -16.42
C ASP A 59 18.95 28.99 -17.26
N PHE A 60 19.49 27.83 -17.62
CA PHE A 60 20.68 27.68 -18.44
C PHE A 60 20.27 27.50 -19.89
N CYS A 61 21.07 28.05 -20.80
CA CYS A 61 20.93 27.78 -22.22
C CYS A 61 21.47 26.38 -22.53
N GLY A 62 20.69 25.52 -23.19
CA GLY A 62 21.15 24.21 -23.63
C GLY A 62 20.01 23.31 -24.08
N ASP A 63 20.28 22.49 -25.09
CA ASP A 63 19.32 21.55 -25.68
C ASP A 63 18.96 20.42 -24.71
N GLU A 64 19.80 20.17 -23.70
CA GLU A 64 19.61 19.20 -22.62
C GLU A 64 18.58 19.64 -21.57
N PHE A 65 18.27 20.93 -21.50
CA PHE A 65 17.22 21.47 -20.62
C PHE A 65 15.85 21.52 -21.30
N ILE A 66 15.74 20.97 -22.51
CA ILE A 66 14.48 20.82 -23.25
C ILE A 66 14.01 19.38 -23.08
N VAL A 67 12.75 19.20 -22.67
CA VAL A 67 12.13 17.88 -22.59
C VAL A 67 12.02 17.29 -24.00
N ARG A 68 12.59 16.10 -24.21
CA ARG A 68 12.52 15.36 -25.48
C ARG A 68 11.82 14.03 -25.26
N SER A 69 10.51 14.05 -25.35
CA SER A 69 9.65 12.90 -25.13
C SER A 69 8.38 13.10 -25.97
N PRO A 70 8.34 12.62 -27.23
CA PRO A 70 7.24 12.91 -28.16
C PRO A 70 5.84 12.53 -27.66
N ASP A 71 5.76 11.56 -26.76
CA ASP A 71 4.50 11.08 -26.16
C ASP A 71 4.15 11.79 -24.84
N SER A 72 4.98 12.74 -24.41
CA SER A 72 4.79 13.51 -23.18
C SER A 72 4.08 14.84 -23.47
N PRO A 73 3.16 15.29 -22.58
CA PRO A 73 2.57 16.62 -22.67
C PRO A 73 3.60 17.76 -22.51
N TRP A 74 4.84 17.45 -22.12
CA TRP A 74 5.91 18.40 -21.87
C TRP A 74 6.92 18.50 -23.03
N ASP A 75 6.76 17.72 -24.10
CA ASP A 75 7.71 17.70 -25.22
C ASP A 75 8.01 19.10 -25.76
N GLY A 76 9.29 19.40 -25.97
CA GLY A 76 9.77 20.69 -26.45
C GLY A 76 9.75 21.82 -25.41
N MET A 77 9.24 21.61 -24.20
CA MET A 77 9.29 22.62 -23.15
C MET A 77 10.67 22.70 -22.49
N HIS A 78 11.12 23.92 -22.20
CA HIS A 78 12.29 24.14 -21.35
C HIS A 78 11.94 23.83 -19.88
N LEU A 79 12.79 23.05 -19.19
CA LEU A 79 12.57 22.58 -17.82
C LEU A 79 12.27 23.73 -16.85
N TYR A 80 13.01 24.84 -16.95
CA TYR A 80 12.77 25.99 -16.07
C TYR A 80 11.35 26.56 -16.24
N ARG A 81 10.88 26.69 -17.48
CA ARG A 81 9.54 27.21 -17.79
C ARG A 81 8.45 26.22 -17.38
N LEU A 82 8.71 24.93 -17.50
CA LEU A 82 7.81 23.88 -17.01
C LEU A 82 7.62 24.02 -15.49
N TYR A 83 8.71 24.08 -14.72
CA TYR A 83 8.63 24.19 -13.26
C TYR A 83 8.07 25.54 -12.80
N GLU A 84 8.34 26.64 -13.51
CA GLU A 84 7.66 27.92 -13.24
C GLU A 84 6.14 27.79 -13.33
N ARG A 85 5.62 26.97 -14.27
CA ARG A 85 4.18 26.75 -14.44
C ARG A 85 3.61 25.78 -13.39
N THR A 86 4.34 24.74 -13.03
CA THR A 86 3.82 23.62 -12.23
C THR A 86 4.10 23.71 -10.74
N CYS A 87 5.15 24.43 -10.31
CA CYS A 87 5.48 24.57 -8.89
C CYS A 87 4.32 25.17 -8.10
N THR A 88 4.00 24.55 -6.96
CA THR A 88 3.08 25.11 -5.97
C THR A 88 3.68 26.40 -5.39
N PRO A 89 2.92 27.51 -5.30
CA PRO A 89 3.39 28.71 -4.64
C PRO A 89 3.94 28.40 -3.24
N ILE A 90 5.16 28.85 -2.95
CA ILE A 90 5.95 28.31 -1.83
C ILE A 90 5.24 28.48 -0.47
N SER A 91 4.45 29.54 -0.25
CA SER A 91 3.74 29.72 1.02
C SER A 91 2.61 28.73 1.26
N TRP A 92 2.00 28.18 0.21
CA TRP A 92 0.78 27.37 0.32
C TRP A 92 0.96 26.07 1.09
N PRO A 93 2.00 25.24 0.82
CA PRO A 93 2.21 24.04 1.62
C PRO A 93 2.31 24.32 3.11
N VAL A 94 3.01 25.39 3.51
CA VAL A 94 3.12 25.77 4.94
C VAL A 94 1.77 26.13 5.53
N GLU A 95 1.02 27.00 4.85
CA GLU A 95 -0.29 27.44 5.33
C GLU A 95 -1.26 26.26 5.48
N VAL A 96 -1.29 25.35 4.51
CA VAL A 96 -2.14 24.16 4.54
C VAL A 96 -1.70 23.17 5.62
N ILE A 97 -0.39 22.89 5.74
CA ILE A 97 0.13 21.98 6.78
C ILE A 97 -0.25 22.48 8.17
N VAL A 98 -0.09 23.79 8.43
CA VAL A 98 -0.43 24.39 9.72
C VAL A 98 -1.93 24.35 9.97
N ALA A 99 -2.76 24.72 9.00
CA ALA A 99 -4.22 24.75 9.14
C ALA A 99 -4.82 23.35 9.36
N GLU A 100 -4.35 22.35 8.62
CA GLU A 100 -4.87 20.99 8.69
C GLU A 100 -4.44 20.25 9.97
N ARG A 101 -3.23 20.56 10.47
CA ARG A 101 -2.74 20.05 11.76
C ARG A 101 -3.63 20.48 12.93
N GLN A 102 -4.17 21.70 12.90
CA GLN A 102 -5.11 22.17 13.94
C GLN A 102 -6.40 21.35 13.98
N GLN A 103 -6.74 20.68 12.87
CA GLN A 103 -7.89 19.79 12.74
C GLN A 103 -7.53 18.32 12.98
N GLY A 104 -6.30 18.04 13.44
CA GLY A 104 -5.81 16.68 13.67
C GLY A 104 -5.52 15.89 12.39
N ARG A 105 -5.51 16.55 11.23
CA ARG A 105 -5.20 15.94 9.93
C ARG A 105 -3.73 16.11 9.59
N VAL A 106 -3.20 15.20 8.80
CA VAL A 106 -1.78 15.19 8.41
C VAL A 106 -1.66 15.61 6.96
N VAL A 107 -1.04 16.75 6.75
CA VAL A 107 -0.52 17.17 5.45
C VAL A 107 0.99 17.30 5.56
N PHE A 108 1.69 16.94 4.49
CA PHE A 108 3.13 17.09 4.39
C PHE A 108 3.52 17.43 2.95
N SER A 109 4.82 17.63 2.71
CA SER A 109 5.30 18.06 1.40
C SER A 109 6.56 17.30 0.99
N THR A 110 6.76 17.15 -0.32
CA THR A 110 8.03 16.76 -0.95
C THR A 110 8.92 17.99 -1.10
N PRO A 111 10.02 18.13 -0.33
CA PRO A 111 11.05 19.12 -0.61
C PRO A 111 11.95 18.65 -1.76
N PHE A 112 12.39 19.59 -2.59
CA PHE A 112 13.28 19.31 -3.73
C PHE A 112 14.70 19.85 -3.55
N SER A 113 15.04 20.37 -2.36
CA SER A 113 16.41 20.75 -2.02
C SER A 113 16.62 20.79 -0.50
N PRO A 114 17.88 20.70 -0.01
CA PRO A 114 18.19 20.85 1.43
C PRO A 114 17.64 22.16 2.02
N ARG A 115 17.72 23.27 1.27
CA ARG A 115 17.14 24.56 1.67
C ARG A 115 15.63 24.48 1.88
N MET A 116 14.91 23.71 1.05
CA MET A 116 13.46 23.51 1.23
C MET A 116 13.16 22.68 2.48
N VAL A 117 14.01 21.74 2.86
CA VAL A 117 13.89 21.00 4.14
C VAL A 117 14.01 21.98 5.33
N GLU A 118 15.07 22.80 5.35
CA GLU A 118 15.28 23.78 6.42
C GLU A 118 14.13 24.79 6.53
N TRP A 119 13.64 25.26 5.38
CA TRP A 119 12.52 26.19 5.31
C TRP A 119 11.23 25.54 5.83
N LEU A 120 10.93 24.29 5.46
CA LEU A 120 9.78 23.54 5.96
C LEU A 120 9.87 23.27 7.46
N GLU A 121 11.04 22.89 7.99
CA GLU A 121 11.25 22.71 9.43
C GLU A 121 10.93 23.98 10.22
N THR A 122 11.41 25.13 9.74
CA THR A 122 11.20 26.42 10.42
C THR A 122 9.76 26.91 10.29
N SER A 123 9.11 26.70 9.15
CA SER A 123 7.84 27.34 8.82
C SER A 123 6.62 26.49 9.16
N ALA A 124 6.72 25.17 9.06
CA ALA A 124 5.60 24.25 9.28
C ALA A 124 5.94 23.00 10.10
N ALA A 125 7.22 22.60 10.20
CA ALA A 125 7.69 21.39 10.84
C ALA A 125 6.81 20.16 10.49
N PRO A 126 6.76 19.71 9.21
CA PRO A 126 5.92 18.57 8.81
C PRO A 126 6.28 17.30 9.59
N LEU A 127 5.36 16.34 9.69
CA LEU A 127 5.58 15.12 10.50
C LEU A 127 6.40 14.05 9.78
N LEU A 128 6.53 14.15 8.46
CA LEU A 128 7.25 13.23 7.60
C LEU A 128 7.69 13.94 6.32
N TYR A 129 8.62 13.32 5.60
CA TYR A 129 9.13 13.78 4.31
C TYR A 129 8.96 12.74 3.21
N LYS A 130 8.90 13.20 1.96
CA LYS A 130 8.98 12.38 0.75
C LYS A 130 10.16 12.85 -0.10
N VAL A 131 10.88 11.92 -0.71
CA VAL A 131 11.85 12.18 -1.78
C VAL A 131 11.36 11.48 -3.05
N SER A 132 11.42 12.18 -4.19
CA SER A 132 10.97 11.67 -5.49
C SER A 132 11.86 10.52 -5.99
N SER A 133 11.39 9.77 -6.99
CA SER A 133 12.20 8.73 -7.63
C SER A 133 13.29 9.27 -8.54
N ILE A 134 13.20 10.53 -8.95
CA ILE A 134 14.21 11.20 -9.77
C ILE A 134 15.35 11.69 -8.86
N ASP A 135 15.03 12.08 -7.64
CA ASP A 135 15.98 12.65 -6.67
C ASP A 135 16.55 11.61 -5.69
N TRP A 136 16.30 10.31 -5.89
CA TRP A 136 16.74 9.26 -4.97
C TRP A 136 18.26 9.25 -4.76
N ASN A 137 19.04 9.70 -5.74
CA ASN A 137 20.50 9.75 -5.66
C ASN A 137 21.03 11.11 -5.17
N TYR A 138 20.15 12.07 -4.87
CA TYR A 138 20.54 13.35 -4.31
C TYR A 138 20.80 13.22 -2.80
N LEU A 139 21.97 12.66 -2.45
CA LEU A 139 22.32 12.28 -1.08
C LEU A 139 22.27 13.45 -0.09
N GLU A 140 22.60 14.67 -0.53
CA GLU A 140 22.55 15.87 0.32
C GLU A 140 21.11 16.17 0.79
N LEU A 141 20.14 16.11 -0.14
CA LEU A 141 18.71 16.24 0.17
C LEU A 141 18.26 15.10 1.10
N MET A 142 18.67 13.87 0.82
CA MET A 142 18.28 12.72 1.63
C MET A 142 18.80 12.81 3.06
N HIS A 143 20.06 13.20 3.24
CA HIS A 143 20.65 13.43 4.56
C HIS A 143 20.00 14.61 5.27
N ALA A 144 19.61 15.67 4.55
CA ALA A 144 18.86 16.78 5.14
C ALA A 144 17.53 16.31 5.74
N CYS A 145 16.75 15.51 5.01
CA CYS A 145 15.53 14.90 5.51
C CYS A 145 15.79 13.99 6.72
N LEU A 146 16.77 13.10 6.65
CA LEU A 146 17.07 12.14 7.73
C LEU A 146 17.56 12.83 9.02
N ARG A 147 18.32 13.93 8.92
CA ARG A 147 18.80 14.71 10.08
C ARG A 147 17.66 15.32 10.91
N THR A 148 16.48 15.49 10.34
CA THR A 148 15.30 15.96 11.08
C THR A 148 14.80 14.95 12.11
N GLY A 149 15.23 13.69 12.01
CA GLY A 149 14.75 12.59 12.86
C GLY A 149 13.32 12.13 12.52
N LYS A 150 12.72 12.68 11.46
CA LYS A 150 11.36 12.35 11.02
C LYS A 150 11.38 11.21 10.01
N PRO A 151 10.29 10.45 9.88
CA PRO A 151 10.18 9.44 8.84
C PRO A 151 10.35 10.03 7.43
N VAL A 152 11.08 9.32 6.56
CA VAL A 152 11.35 9.73 5.19
C VAL A 152 10.93 8.62 4.23
N LEU A 153 9.95 8.91 3.38
CA LEU A 153 9.52 8.04 2.29
C LEU A 153 10.37 8.34 1.04
N VAL A 154 10.85 7.33 0.33
CA VAL A 154 11.67 7.53 -0.89
C VAL A 154 11.13 6.67 -2.02
N SER A 155 10.76 7.27 -3.15
CA SER A 155 10.34 6.48 -4.32
C SER A 155 11.56 5.89 -5.01
N LEU A 156 11.48 4.63 -5.41
CA LEU A 156 12.54 3.86 -6.05
C LEU A 156 11.96 3.14 -7.28
N VAL A 157 12.61 3.25 -8.44
CA VAL A 157 12.21 2.57 -9.68
C VAL A 157 12.77 1.15 -9.75
N GLN A 158 13.95 0.94 -9.17
CA GLN A 158 14.63 -0.34 -9.07
C GLN A 158 15.08 -0.57 -7.62
N PRO A 159 14.14 -0.79 -6.67
CA PRO A 159 14.46 -1.04 -5.28
C PRO A 159 15.62 -2.03 -5.06
N SER A 160 15.65 -3.14 -5.81
CA SER A 160 16.69 -4.17 -5.74
C SER A 160 18.12 -3.65 -5.95
N VAL A 161 18.27 -2.54 -6.70
CA VAL A 161 19.55 -1.89 -6.98
C VAL A 161 19.77 -0.67 -6.08
N GLN A 162 18.73 0.18 -5.96
CA GLN A 162 18.85 1.47 -5.30
C GLN A 162 18.90 1.34 -3.77
N TRP A 163 18.15 0.40 -3.18
CA TRP A 163 18.09 0.24 -1.73
C TRP A 163 19.46 -0.11 -1.11
N PRO A 164 20.23 -1.10 -1.62
CA PRO A 164 21.57 -1.37 -1.09
C PRO A 164 22.53 -0.17 -1.19
N ILE A 165 22.44 0.62 -2.26
CA ILE A 165 23.25 1.83 -2.44
C ILE A 165 22.92 2.86 -1.36
N LEU A 166 21.63 3.13 -1.14
CA LEU A 166 21.18 4.05 -0.10
C LEU A 166 21.62 3.60 1.30
N GLN A 167 21.53 2.31 1.60
CA GLN A 167 22.05 1.76 2.85
C GLN A 167 23.56 2.01 3.01
N ALA A 168 24.35 1.77 1.97
CA ALA A 168 25.80 2.01 1.99
C ALA A 168 26.17 3.49 2.21
N HIS A 169 25.30 4.41 1.80
CA HIS A 169 25.44 5.86 2.05
C HIS A 169 24.76 6.35 3.32
N GLY A 170 24.46 5.47 4.28
CA GLY A 170 23.92 5.83 5.60
C GLY A 170 22.44 6.22 5.58
N CYS A 171 21.72 5.90 4.52
CA CYS A 171 20.30 6.23 4.35
C CYS A 171 19.36 5.07 4.69
N GLY A 172 19.77 4.14 5.56
CA GLY A 172 18.96 2.98 5.95
C GLY A 172 17.73 3.29 6.81
N GLY A 173 17.58 4.52 7.29
CA GLY A 173 16.43 4.99 8.09
C GLY A 173 15.20 5.43 7.27
N ILE A 174 15.25 5.29 5.95
CA ILE A 174 14.13 5.64 5.06
C ILE A 174 13.13 4.47 4.93
N VAL A 175 11.93 4.77 4.42
CA VAL A 175 10.94 3.78 3.99
C VAL A 175 10.89 3.78 2.45
N PRO A 176 11.28 2.68 1.79
CA PRO A 176 11.28 2.62 0.33
C PRO A 176 9.86 2.44 -0.23
N MET A 177 9.56 3.16 -1.29
CA MET A 177 8.31 3.11 -2.05
C MET A 177 8.64 2.66 -3.47
N TYR A 178 8.19 1.50 -3.92
CA TYR A 178 8.33 1.12 -5.32
C TYR A 178 7.48 2.04 -6.21
N CYS A 179 7.97 2.43 -7.38
CA CYS A 179 7.21 3.17 -8.36
C CYS A 179 7.67 2.84 -9.79
N VAL A 180 6.83 3.17 -10.77
CA VAL A 180 7.20 3.21 -12.19
C VAL A 180 7.16 4.66 -12.64
N SER A 181 8.26 5.19 -13.18
CA SER A 181 8.35 6.58 -13.67
C SER A 181 7.75 6.73 -15.07
N MET A 182 6.51 6.27 -15.27
CA MET A 182 5.69 6.51 -16.45
C MET A 182 4.29 6.98 -16.02
N TYR A 183 3.72 7.91 -16.78
CA TYR A 183 2.56 8.71 -16.38
C TYR A 183 1.53 8.82 -17.52
N PRO A 184 0.52 7.92 -17.59
CA PRO A 184 0.24 6.83 -16.66
C PRO A 184 1.14 5.62 -16.88
N SER A 185 1.27 4.78 -15.86
CA SER A 185 1.90 3.47 -15.96
C SER A 185 0.88 2.35 -16.15
N ASN A 186 1.24 1.32 -16.90
CA ASN A 186 0.42 0.16 -17.21
C ASN A 186 0.95 -1.08 -16.51
N PRO A 187 0.14 -2.14 -16.31
CA PRO A 187 0.60 -3.37 -15.64
C PRO A 187 1.88 -3.97 -16.22
N ARG A 188 2.09 -3.87 -17.55
CA ARG A 188 3.30 -4.38 -18.22
C ARG A 188 4.59 -3.66 -17.82
N ASP A 189 4.47 -2.47 -17.25
CA ASP A 189 5.58 -1.60 -16.90
C ASP A 189 6.10 -1.87 -15.48
N PHE A 190 5.33 -2.62 -14.67
CA PHE A 190 5.69 -2.96 -13.31
C PHE A 190 6.41 -4.30 -13.25
N ASN A 191 7.42 -4.38 -12.40
CA ASN A 191 8.14 -5.60 -12.09
C ASN A 191 7.82 -6.07 -10.66
N MET A 192 7.03 -7.14 -10.54
CA MET A 192 6.61 -7.65 -9.24
C MET A 192 7.76 -8.18 -8.39
N SER A 193 8.89 -8.56 -8.99
CA SER A 193 10.06 -8.99 -8.22
C SER A 193 10.62 -7.88 -7.33
N GLU A 194 10.37 -6.60 -7.66
CA GLU A 194 10.77 -5.47 -6.83
C GLU A 194 9.93 -5.36 -5.54
N LEU A 195 8.63 -5.68 -5.61
CA LEU A 195 7.78 -5.77 -4.43
C LEU A 195 8.16 -6.96 -3.55
N GLU A 196 8.47 -8.11 -4.15
CA GLU A 196 8.98 -9.28 -3.43
C GLU A 196 10.33 -9.01 -2.77
N PHE A 197 11.22 -8.27 -3.44
CA PHE A 197 12.47 -7.80 -2.87
C PHE A 197 12.21 -6.92 -1.64
N LEU A 198 11.37 -5.89 -1.76
CA LEU A 198 11.05 -5.00 -0.64
C LEU A 198 10.37 -5.73 0.52
N ALA A 199 9.49 -6.70 0.25
CA ALA A 199 8.86 -7.49 1.30
C ALA A 199 9.89 -8.32 2.11
N ARG A 200 10.98 -8.76 1.48
CA ARG A 200 12.08 -9.48 2.15
C ARG A 200 13.03 -8.55 2.90
N GLU A 201 13.47 -7.46 2.26
CA GLU A 201 14.50 -6.58 2.79
C GLU A 201 13.96 -5.49 3.74
N CYS A 202 12.68 -5.15 3.62
CA CYS A 202 12.02 -4.09 4.39
C CYS A 202 10.73 -4.60 5.04
N PRO A 203 10.78 -5.68 5.85
CA PRO A 203 9.57 -6.33 6.38
C PRO A 203 8.77 -5.47 7.36
N ARG A 204 9.35 -4.36 7.84
CA ARG A 204 8.68 -3.40 8.74
C ARG A 204 7.77 -2.42 8.01
N ALA A 205 8.26 -1.86 6.90
CA ALA A 205 7.53 -0.88 6.11
C ALA A 205 8.14 -0.72 4.73
N PHE A 206 7.29 -0.81 3.71
CA PHE A 206 7.56 -0.39 2.35
C PHE A 206 6.22 -0.03 1.70
N GLY A 207 6.25 0.61 0.55
CA GLY A 207 5.00 0.98 -0.13
C GLY A 207 5.08 1.00 -1.65
N LEU A 208 3.99 1.48 -2.25
CA LEU A 208 3.88 1.74 -3.68
C LEU A 208 3.46 3.20 -3.91
N SER A 209 4.20 3.90 -4.76
CA SER A 209 3.81 5.18 -5.35
C SER A 209 3.35 4.89 -6.78
N ASP A 210 2.03 4.94 -6.98
CA ASP A 210 1.34 4.34 -8.12
C ASP A 210 0.84 5.41 -9.09
N HIS A 211 1.25 5.29 -10.35
CA HIS A 211 0.89 6.19 -11.46
C HIS A 211 -0.01 5.53 -12.50
N SER A 212 -0.55 4.34 -12.20
CA SER A 212 -1.62 3.72 -12.99
C SER A 212 -2.97 4.43 -12.79
N VAL A 213 -4.01 3.99 -13.50
CA VAL A 213 -5.36 4.58 -13.39
C VAL A 213 -6.38 3.68 -12.69
N THR A 214 -5.98 2.47 -12.31
CA THR A 214 -6.86 1.48 -11.67
C THR A 214 -6.30 1.05 -10.32
N PRO A 215 -7.15 0.58 -9.38
CA PRO A 215 -6.68 0.18 -8.05
C PRO A 215 -5.89 -1.14 -8.05
N SER A 216 -5.84 -1.87 -9.16
CA SER A 216 -5.33 -3.24 -9.24
C SER A 216 -3.88 -3.39 -8.75
N LEU A 217 -2.98 -2.48 -9.14
CA LEU A 217 -1.56 -2.57 -8.78
C LEU A 217 -1.29 -2.15 -7.34
N SER A 218 -1.98 -1.13 -6.85
CA SER A 218 -1.98 -0.77 -5.43
C SER A 218 -2.52 -1.90 -4.55
N ALA A 219 -3.60 -2.57 -4.97
CA ALA A 219 -4.14 -3.73 -4.28
C ALA A 219 -3.15 -4.90 -4.25
N LEU A 220 -2.48 -5.17 -5.38
CA LEU A 220 -1.44 -6.19 -5.48
C LEU A 220 -0.25 -5.88 -4.57
N ALA A 221 0.22 -4.63 -4.52
CA ALA A 221 1.28 -4.23 -3.59
C ALA A 221 0.87 -4.48 -2.13
N VAL A 222 -0.36 -4.19 -1.73
CA VAL A 222 -0.88 -4.52 -0.39
C VAL A 222 -0.90 -6.03 -0.16
N ALA A 223 -1.25 -6.84 -1.16
CA ALA A 223 -1.19 -8.31 -1.06
C ALA A 223 0.26 -8.80 -0.80
N HIS A 224 1.26 -8.16 -1.41
CA HIS A 224 2.68 -8.40 -1.14
C HIS A 224 3.17 -7.85 0.22
N GLY A 225 2.33 -7.09 0.93
CA GLY A 225 2.62 -6.57 2.27
C GLY A 225 3.01 -5.10 2.33
N ALA A 226 2.84 -4.34 1.24
CA ALA A 226 3.01 -2.89 1.27
C ALA A 226 2.08 -2.26 2.32
N THR A 227 2.63 -1.40 3.15
CA THR A 227 1.91 -0.70 4.24
C THR A 227 1.58 0.74 3.89
N ILE A 228 2.01 1.23 2.74
CA ILE A 228 1.80 2.60 2.28
C ILE A 228 1.46 2.58 0.79
N ILE A 229 0.42 3.30 0.40
CA ILE A 229 0.01 3.50 -0.99
C ILE A 229 -0.11 5.00 -1.24
N GLU A 230 0.56 5.48 -2.27
CA GLU A 230 0.47 6.87 -2.74
C GLU A 230 -0.13 6.91 -4.15
N ARG A 231 -1.10 7.80 -4.36
CA ARG A 231 -1.75 8.03 -5.65
C ARG A 231 -1.96 9.52 -5.86
N HIS A 232 -1.72 10.01 -7.08
CA HIS A 232 -2.06 11.37 -7.45
C HIS A 232 -3.57 11.62 -7.37
N PHE A 233 -3.96 12.80 -6.92
CA PHE A 233 -5.33 13.16 -6.62
C PHE A 233 -5.71 14.48 -7.27
N LYS A 234 -6.89 14.52 -7.90
CA LYS A 234 -7.50 15.73 -8.45
C LYS A 234 -8.89 15.95 -7.85
N LEU A 235 -9.31 17.21 -7.77
CA LEU A 235 -10.60 17.57 -7.17
C LEU A 235 -11.80 16.92 -7.89
N ASN A 236 -11.76 16.90 -9.22
CA ASN A 236 -12.77 16.34 -10.10
C ASN A 236 -12.17 16.11 -11.50
N ASP A 237 -12.97 15.60 -12.43
CA ASP A 237 -12.52 15.32 -13.81
C ASP A 237 -12.42 16.56 -14.71
N ASP A 238 -12.91 17.71 -14.25
CA ASP A 238 -12.78 19.00 -14.97
C ASP A 238 -11.40 19.65 -14.76
N ILE A 239 -10.59 19.13 -13.82
CA ILE A 239 -9.21 19.59 -13.62
C ILE A 239 -8.36 19.26 -14.85
N VAL A 240 -7.75 20.29 -15.43
CA VAL A 240 -6.81 20.18 -16.55
C VAL A 240 -5.45 20.70 -16.10
N SER A 241 -4.56 19.77 -15.76
CA SER A 241 -3.19 20.04 -15.34
C SER A 241 -2.25 19.02 -16.01
N ASP A 242 -0.94 19.21 -15.81
CA ASP A 242 0.09 18.30 -16.29
C ASP A 242 -0.02 16.87 -15.73
N ASP A 243 -0.69 16.69 -14.58
CA ASP A 243 -0.84 15.40 -13.89
C ASP A 243 -2.28 14.87 -13.88
N ALA A 244 -3.26 15.62 -14.37
CA ALA A 244 -4.68 15.31 -14.20
C ALA A 244 -5.12 14.01 -14.88
N HIS A 245 -4.47 13.62 -15.99
CA HIS A 245 -4.89 12.47 -16.80
C HIS A 245 -4.65 11.12 -16.14
N PHE A 246 -3.78 11.04 -15.13
CA PHE A 246 -3.54 9.83 -14.34
C PHE A 246 -3.92 9.96 -12.85
N SER A 247 -4.43 11.13 -12.46
CA SER A 247 -4.83 11.41 -11.08
C SER A 247 -6.23 10.86 -10.78
N ALA A 248 -6.40 10.26 -9.60
CA ALA A 248 -7.68 9.80 -9.10
C ALA A 248 -8.56 10.99 -8.66
N ASN A 249 -9.85 10.94 -8.95
CA ASN A 249 -10.83 11.87 -8.41
C ASN A 249 -11.34 11.34 -7.04
N PRO A 250 -12.22 12.06 -6.31
CA PRO A 250 -12.69 11.61 -5.00
C PRO A 250 -13.35 10.23 -5.00
N GLU A 251 -14.10 9.89 -6.05
CA GLU A 251 -14.80 8.62 -6.18
C GLU A 251 -13.82 7.46 -6.40
N THR A 252 -12.94 7.59 -7.40
CA THR A 252 -11.96 6.54 -7.74
C THR A 252 -10.88 6.40 -6.66
N PHE A 253 -10.54 7.48 -5.94
CA PHE A 253 -9.66 7.39 -4.78
C PHE A 253 -10.34 6.67 -3.61
N ALA A 254 -11.61 6.94 -3.32
CA ALA A 254 -12.35 6.22 -2.28
C ALA A 254 -12.48 4.72 -2.62
N GLU A 255 -12.68 4.37 -3.89
CA GLU A 255 -12.64 2.98 -4.36
C GLU A 255 -11.26 2.36 -4.12
N LEU A 256 -10.18 3.04 -4.49
CA LEU A 256 -8.81 2.60 -4.23
C LEU A 256 -8.58 2.31 -2.74
N VAL A 257 -8.97 3.24 -1.85
CA VAL A 257 -8.87 3.05 -0.40
C VAL A 257 -9.64 1.81 0.04
N LYS A 258 -10.88 1.64 -0.42
CA LYS A 258 -11.71 0.47 -0.08
C LYS A 258 -11.02 -0.82 -0.51
N VAL A 259 -10.59 -0.92 -1.77
CA VAL A 259 -9.96 -2.13 -2.32
C VAL A 259 -8.68 -2.48 -1.56
N CYS A 260 -7.80 -1.51 -1.30
CA CYS A 260 -6.57 -1.74 -0.54
C CYS A 260 -6.85 -2.23 0.89
N ARG A 261 -7.87 -1.67 1.57
CA ARG A 261 -8.25 -2.10 2.92
C ARG A 261 -8.92 -3.48 2.94
N ASP A 262 -9.72 -3.82 1.94
CA ASP A 262 -10.31 -5.15 1.77
C ASP A 262 -9.22 -6.22 1.56
N VAL A 263 -8.23 -5.95 0.69
CA VAL A 263 -7.09 -6.85 0.46
C VAL A 263 -6.22 -6.99 1.71
N SER A 264 -5.95 -5.89 2.41
CA SER A 264 -5.25 -5.93 3.70
C SER A 264 -5.97 -6.81 4.73
N THR A 265 -7.30 -6.73 4.81
CA THR A 265 -8.13 -7.58 5.68
C THR A 265 -8.03 -9.04 5.25
N ALA A 266 -8.14 -9.33 3.95
CA ALA A 266 -8.02 -10.68 3.42
C ALA A 266 -6.64 -11.30 3.71
N ARG A 267 -5.56 -10.53 3.57
CA ARG A 267 -4.18 -10.95 3.85
C ARG A 267 -3.96 -11.36 5.32
N GLN A 268 -4.70 -10.75 6.24
CA GLN A 268 -4.62 -11.06 7.68
C GLN A 268 -5.59 -12.17 8.11
N SER A 269 -6.58 -12.49 7.28
CA SER A 269 -7.61 -13.47 7.62
C SER A 269 -6.99 -14.85 7.84
N ARG A 270 -7.27 -15.42 9.02
CA ARG A 270 -6.98 -16.83 9.37
C ARG A 270 -8.28 -17.62 9.56
N SER A 271 -9.37 -17.14 8.97
CA SER A 271 -10.70 -17.69 9.19
C SER A 271 -10.86 -19.07 8.54
N ASP A 272 -10.93 -20.10 9.37
CA ASP A 272 -11.48 -21.43 9.02
C ASP A 272 -13.00 -21.54 9.31
N ARG A 273 -13.69 -20.38 9.40
CA ARG A 273 -15.11 -20.32 9.78
C ARG A 273 -16.01 -20.95 8.71
N THR A 274 -16.18 -22.26 8.81
CA THR A 274 -17.30 -22.98 8.21
C THR A 274 -18.45 -22.95 9.23
N THR A 275 -19.49 -22.16 8.95
CA THR A 275 -20.70 -22.05 9.81
C THR A 275 -21.57 -23.31 9.76
N ILE A 276 -21.30 -24.21 8.82
CA ILE A 276 -21.98 -25.50 8.65
C ILE A 276 -20.89 -26.54 8.39
N PRO A 277 -20.83 -27.65 9.14
CA PRO A 277 -19.91 -28.74 8.85
C PRO A 277 -20.39 -29.48 7.59
N VAL A 278 -20.11 -28.91 6.42
CA VAL A 278 -20.41 -29.49 5.09
C VAL A 278 -19.37 -30.53 4.66
N GLY A 279 -18.30 -30.70 5.45
CA GLY A 279 -17.30 -31.76 5.29
C GLY A 279 -17.93 -33.16 5.44
N ARG A 280 -17.15 -34.21 5.18
CA ARG A 280 -17.58 -35.58 5.45
C ARG A 280 -17.08 -36.01 6.82
N SER A 281 -17.83 -36.90 7.47
CA SER A 281 -17.38 -37.62 8.66
C SER A 281 -17.64 -39.10 8.49
N ILE A 282 -17.07 -39.89 9.39
CA ILE A 282 -17.28 -41.33 9.43
C ILE A 282 -18.62 -41.61 10.13
N TYR A 283 -19.49 -42.35 9.45
CA TYR A 283 -20.77 -42.82 9.97
C TYR A 283 -20.85 -44.34 9.87
N VAL A 284 -21.70 -44.90 10.69
CA VAL A 284 -22.02 -46.32 10.71
C VAL A 284 -23.06 -46.60 9.62
N ASP A 285 -22.75 -47.46 8.65
CA ASP A 285 -23.67 -47.86 7.58
C ASP A 285 -24.37 -49.20 7.85
N LYS A 286 -23.81 -50.00 8.78
CA LYS A 286 -24.42 -51.25 9.26
C LYS A 286 -24.29 -51.31 10.77
N ASP A 287 -25.31 -51.83 11.45
CA ASP A 287 -25.28 -52.02 12.90
C ASP A 287 -24.06 -52.84 13.33
N VAL A 288 -23.39 -52.42 14.42
CA VAL A 288 -22.27 -53.11 15.05
C VAL A 288 -22.61 -53.32 16.53
N ASP A 289 -22.60 -54.57 16.99
CA ASP A 289 -22.86 -54.90 18.39
C ASP A 289 -21.73 -54.44 19.31
N ALA A 290 -22.06 -54.18 20.59
CA ALA A 290 -21.05 -53.86 21.59
C ALA A 290 -20.04 -55.00 21.72
N GLY A 291 -18.75 -54.66 21.68
CA GLY A 291 -17.64 -55.59 21.71
C GLY A 291 -17.28 -56.20 20.35
N ALA A 292 -18.08 -56.02 19.29
CA ALA A 292 -17.75 -56.53 17.96
C ALA A 292 -16.66 -55.71 17.27
N GLU A 293 -15.95 -56.33 16.33
CA GLU A 293 -14.94 -55.65 15.50
C GLU A 293 -15.61 -54.70 14.50
N ILE A 294 -15.08 -53.48 14.38
CA ILE A 294 -15.54 -52.50 13.40
C ILE A 294 -14.82 -52.77 12.07
N THR A 295 -15.57 -53.22 11.07
CA THR A 295 -15.06 -53.53 9.73
C THR A 295 -15.22 -52.35 8.78
N GLN A 296 -14.48 -52.36 7.67
CA GLN A 296 -14.57 -51.30 6.67
C GLN A 296 -15.96 -51.18 6.04
N ASP A 297 -16.66 -52.29 5.84
CA ASP A 297 -18.00 -52.32 5.24
C ASP A 297 -19.12 -51.93 6.22
N ALA A 298 -18.82 -51.83 7.51
CA ALA A 298 -19.75 -51.31 8.52
C ALA A 298 -19.75 -49.78 8.59
N LEU A 299 -18.76 -49.13 7.96
CA LEU A 299 -18.58 -47.68 7.97
C LEU A 299 -18.81 -47.08 6.59
N CYS A 300 -19.25 -45.84 6.57
CA CYS A 300 -19.31 -45.01 5.38
C CYS A 300 -18.78 -43.61 5.67
N VAL A 301 -18.40 -42.90 4.61
CA VAL A 301 -17.90 -41.53 4.68
C VAL A 301 -18.91 -40.63 3.99
N ILE A 302 -19.77 -39.99 4.79
CA ILE A 302 -20.90 -39.19 4.31
C ILE A 302 -20.97 -37.83 5.00
N ARG A 303 -21.85 -36.97 4.49
CA ARG A 303 -22.20 -35.67 5.11
C ARG A 303 -23.42 -35.83 6.02
N PRO A 304 -23.62 -34.95 7.02
CA PRO A 304 -22.79 -33.78 7.37
C PRO A 304 -21.53 -34.17 8.15
N GLY A 305 -20.57 -33.26 8.17
CA GLY A 305 -19.33 -33.38 8.94
C GLY A 305 -19.56 -33.13 10.43
N GLY A 306 -18.48 -32.88 11.16
CA GLY A 306 -18.51 -32.60 12.59
C GLY A 306 -18.51 -33.86 13.47
N GLY A 307 -18.23 -35.03 12.89
CA GLY A 307 -17.75 -36.22 13.59
C GLY A 307 -16.30 -36.50 13.21
N LEU A 308 -15.86 -37.75 13.37
CA LEU A 308 -14.49 -38.13 13.05
C LEU A 308 -14.10 -37.85 11.60
N ASP A 309 -12.91 -37.28 11.43
CA ASP A 309 -12.30 -37.02 10.12
C ASP A 309 -12.08 -38.32 9.35
N PRO A 310 -12.49 -38.43 8.07
CA PRO A 310 -12.31 -39.64 7.26
C PRO A 310 -10.86 -40.13 7.12
N THR A 311 -9.85 -39.27 7.29
CA THR A 311 -8.43 -39.65 7.34
C THR A 311 -8.12 -40.60 8.49
N GLN A 312 -8.98 -40.65 9.50
CA GLN A 312 -8.86 -41.51 10.68
C GLN A 312 -9.45 -42.90 10.47
N MET A 313 -10.00 -43.22 9.29
CA MET A 313 -10.64 -44.51 8.99
C MET A 313 -9.72 -45.72 9.30
N ALA A 314 -8.44 -45.64 8.92
CA ALA A 314 -7.50 -46.74 9.05
C ALA A 314 -7.22 -47.15 10.51
N ARG A 315 -7.31 -46.21 11.47
CA ARG A 315 -7.12 -46.53 12.90
C ARG A 315 -8.39 -47.06 13.58
N ILE A 316 -9.54 -46.96 12.92
CA ILE A 316 -10.84 -47.41 13.45
C ILE A 316 -11.11 -48.84 13.00
N ILE A 317 -10.80 -49.16 11.74
CA ILE A 317 -10.97 -50.52 11.20
C ILE A 317 -10.13 -51.50 12.01
N GLY A 318 -10.76 -52.61 12.44
CA GLY A 318 -10.13 -53.64 13.26
C GLY A 318 -10.14 -53.37 14.77
N THR A 319 -10.65 -52.21 15.21
CA THR A 319 -10.91 -51.94 16.64
C THR A 319 -12.25 -52.54 17.07
N ARG A 320 -12.52 -52.59 18.38
CA ARG A 320 -13.81 -53.06 18.90
C ARG A 320 -14.72 -51.91 19.27
N ALA A 321 -16.01 -52.05 18.95
CA ALA A 321 -17.04 -51.12 19.36
C ALA A 321 -17.23 -51.19 20.89
N ARG A 322 -17.13 -50.06 21.59
CA ARG A 322 -17.32 -49.99 23.05
C ARG A 322 -18.79 -50.02 23.46
N VAL A 323 -19.65 -49.59 22.54
CA VAL A 323 -21.11 -49.54 22.69
C VAL A 323 -21.76 -50.14 21.44
N ARG A 324 -23.07 -50.42 21.49
CA ARG A 324 -23.83 -50.77 20.28
C ARG A 324 -23.87 -49.55 19.36
N LEU A 325 -23.44 -49.71 18.11
CA LEU A 325 -23.48 -48.68 17.08
C LEU A 325 -24.59 -49.01 16.08
N SER A 326 -25.55 -48.12 15.91
CA SER A 326 -26.65 -48.32 14.96
C SER A 326 -26.35 -47.65 13.63
N ARG A 327 -26.91 -48.15 12.54
CA ARG A 327 -26.83 -47.47 11.24
C ARG A 327 -27.29 -46.01 11.36
N GLY A 328 -26.52 -45.10 10.76
CA GLY A 328 -26.74 -43.66 10.83
C GLY A 328 -26.08 -42.98 12.02
N THR A 329 -25.49 -43.74 12.96
CA THR A 329 -24.68 -43.15 14.04
C THR A 329 -23.45 -42.46 13.45
N ARG A 330 -23.26 -41.19 13.82
CA ARG A 330 -21.99 -40.48 13.61
C ARG A 330 -20.96 -41.09 14.55
N LEU A 331 -19.81 -41.49 14.02
CA LEU A 331 -18.77 -42.11 14.82
C LEU A 331 -17.98 -41.04 15.61
N GLU A 332 -17.70 -41.33 16.88
CA GLU A 332 -16.99 -40.48 17.86
C GLU A 332 -15.90 -41.31 18.56
N GLU A 333 -14.91 -40.66 19.18
CA GLU A 333 -13.72 -41.36 19.76
C GLU A 333 -14.06 -42.38 20.84
N ASP A 334 -15.10 -42.13 21.61
CA ASP A 334 -15.57 -42.99 22.70
C ASP A 334 -16.37 -44.21 22.23
N HIS A 335 -16.69 -44.28 20.94
CA HIS A 335 -17.41 -45.41 20.35
C HIS A 335 -16.53 -46.65 20.11
N PHE A 336 -15.20 -46.52 20.08
CA PHE A 336 -14.30 -47.61 19.71
C PHE A 336 -13.01 -47.63 20.53
N GLY A 337 -12.33 -48.77 20.56
CA GLY A 337 -11.11 -48.95 21.33
C GLY A 337 -10.49 -50.33 21.18
N LYS A 338 -9.36 -50.55 21.85
CA LYS A 338 -8.76 -51.87 21.96
C LYS A 338 -9.63 -52.82 22.77
#